data_AF-A0A6J5ZZQ3-F1
#
_entry.id   AF-A0A6J5ZZQ3-F1
#
_cell.length_a   1.000
_cell.length_b   1.000
_cell.length_c   1.000
_cell.angle_alpha   90.00
_cell.angle_beta   90.00
_cell.angle_gamma   90.00
#
_symmetry.space_group_name_H-M   'P 1'
#
loop_
_entity.id
_entity.type
_entity.pdbx_description
1 polymer ?
#
loop_
_entity_poly.entity_id
_entity_poly.type
_entity_poly.pdbx_seq_one_letter_code
_entity_poly.pdbx_strand_id
1 'polypeptide(L)'
;MPRTFATSFLSAACIAAVAAVSLPGCGKPEFCAKRTDFSSAVTTLTNVSLTPPDPNQISADVTSVENAGTAMINSAKADFPSESSALETAVNNTVSTAKELKTTKNVTATGATLAAQLLALNAAWNNFKTATNNACN
;
A
#
# COMPACT_ATOMS: atom_id res chain seq x y z
N MET A 1 21.84 25.30 33.64
CA MET A 1 20.42 25.25 34.10
C MET A 1 19.75 26.57 33.73
N PRO A 2 18.48 26.56 33.30
CA PRO A 2 18.09 26.87 31.92
C PRO A 2 17.82 28.35 31.65
N ARG A 3 17.99 28.74 30.38
CA ARG A 3 17.64 30.06 29.83
C ARG A 3 16.39 29.94 28.97
N THR A 4 15.54 30.94 29.16
CA THR A 4 14.24 31.26 28.57
C THR A 4 14.24 31.26 27.04
N PHE A 5 13.21 30.68 26.42
CA PHE A 5 12.69 31.11 25.11
C PHE A 5 11.18 31.24 25.18
N ALA A 6 10.72 32.45 24.92
CA ALA A 6 9.34 32.82 24.69
C ALA A 6 8.92 32.40 23.28
N THR A 7 7.69 31.93 23.10
CA THR A 7 6.91 32.15 21.87
C THR A 7 5.42 31.94 22.15
N SER A 8 4.76 33.09 22.29
CA SER A 8 3.45 33.46 21.74
C SER A 8 2.38 32.40 21.54
N PHE A 9 1.31 32.56 22.31
CA PHE A 9 -0.04 32.14 22.00
C PHE A 9 -0.46 32.67 20.62
N LEU A 10 -0.71 31.77 19.66
CA LEU A 10 -1.53 32.08 18.49
C LEU A 10 -2.60 30.99 18.34
N SER A 11 -3.81 31.40 18.72
CA SER A 11 -5.07 30.75 18.48
C SER A 11 -5.28 30.46 17.00
N ALA A 12 -5.56 29.21 16.64
CA ALA A 12 -6.26 28.87 15.41
C ALA A 12 -7.14 27.64 15.70
N ALA A 13 -8.46 27.87 15.66
CA ALA A 13 -9.49 26.88 15.86
C ALA A 13 -9.42 25.81 14.74
N CYS A 14 -8.98 24.60 15.08
CA CYS A 14 -9.20 23.43 14.23
C CYS A 14 -10.54 22.80 14.63
N ILE A 15 -11.57 23.14 13.85
CA ILE A 15 -12.92 22.58 13.95
C ILE A 15 -12.88 21.09 13.59
N ALA A 16 -13.69 20.33 14.32
CA ALA A 16 -13.73 18.88 14.46
C ALA A 16 -14.18 18.07 13.22
N ALA A 17 -13.99 16.75 13.36
CA ALA A 17 -14.48 15.60 12.58
C ALA A 17 -13.63 15.27 11.34
N VAL A 18 -12.98 14.11 11.23
CA VAL A 18 -13.34 12.73 11.62
C VAL A 18 -12.03 11.99 11.91
N ALA A 19 -11.99 11.18 12.98
CA ALA A 19 -10.95 10.21 13.33
C ALA A 19 -9.58 10.38 12.62
N ALA A 20 -8.81 11.39 13.03
CA ALA A 20 -7.43 11.56 12.61
C ALA A 20 -6.60 11.67 13.87
N VAL A 21 -5.86 10.61 14.19
CA VAL A 21 -4.83 10.66 15.22
C VAL A 21 -3.73 11.54 14.66
N SER A 22 -3.77 12.82 14.99
CA SER A 22 -2.70 13.76 14.68
C SER A 22 -2.11 14.24 16.00
N LEU A 23 -0.78 14.11 16.13
CA LEU A 23 0.17 15.14 16.59
C LEU A 23 1.54 14.48 16.87
N PRO A 24 2.68 15.13 16.52
CA PRO A 24 2.83 16.58 16.39
C PRO A 24 3.34 17.06 15.01
N GLY A 25 2.69 18.10 14.47
CA GLY A 25 3.14 18.90 13.32
C GLY A 25 2.36 18.64 12.03
N CYS A 26 1.56 19.61 11.57
CA CYS A 26 0.71 19.54 10.37
C CYS A 26 1.50 19.13 9.11
N GLY A 27 1.41 17.86 8.74
CA GLY A 27 1.98 17.28 7.51
C GLY A 27 1.19 16.04 7.13
N LYS A 28 1.17 15.71 5.83
CA LYS A 28 0.42 14.57 5.27
C LYS A 28 0.76 13.27 6.04
N PRO A 29 -0.21 12.35 6.21
CA PRO A 29 0.02 11.07 6.85
C PRO A 29 1.23 10.33 6.26
N GLU A 30 1.99 9.61 7.09
CA GLU A 30 3.19 8.91 6.63
C GLU A 30 2.88 7.89 5.52
N PHE A 31 1.69 7.29 5.56
CA PHE A 31 1.20 6.38 4.54
C PHE A 31 1.05 7.04 3.15
N CYS A 32 0.87 8.37 3.08
CA CYS A 32 0.78 9.09 1.82
C CYS A 32 2.10 9.13 1.06
N ALA A 33 3.24 9.17 1.75
CA ALA A 33 4.55 9.02 1.12
C ALA A 33 4.75 7.58 0.61
N LYS A 34 4.37 6.58 1.43
CA LYS A 34 4.43 5.15 1.08
C LYS A 34 3.50 4.77 -0.07
N ARG A 35 2.46 5.58 -0.32
CA ARG A 35 1.52 5.41 -1.44
C ARG A 35 2.23 5.45 -2.80
N THR A 36 3.24 6.30 -2.94
CA THR A 36 4.01 6.43 -4.19
C THR A 36 4.92 5.22 -4.42
N ASP A 37 5.57 4.73 -3.36
CA ASP A 37 6.42 3.53 -3.41
C ASP A 37 5.59 2.29 -3.79
N PHE A 38 4.42 2.11 -3.15
CA PHE A 38 3.53 1.02 -3.48
C PHE A 38 2.95 1.13 -4.89
N SER A 39 2.56 2.32 -5.33
CA SER A 39 2.09 2.53 -6.71
C SER A 39 3.14 2.09 -7.72
N SER A 40 4.39 2.46 -7.49
CA SER A 40 5.50 2.11 -8.39
C SER A 40 5.72 0.61 -8.41
N ALA A 41 5.69 -0.05 -7.25
CA ALA A 41 5.82 -1.51 -7.16
C ALA A 41 4.69 -2.24 -7.89
N VAL A 42 3.43 -1.82 -7.71
CA VAL A 42 2.28 -2.42 -8.41
C VAL A 42 2.37 -2.19 -9.93
N THR A 43 2.81 -1.01 -10.37
CA THR A 43 3.04 -0.73 -11.79
C THR A 43 4.16 -1.60 -12.37
N THR A 44 5.27 -1.79 -11.66
CA THR A 44 6.32 -2.73 -12.09
C THR A 44 5.77 -4.15 -12.21
N LEU A 45 5.04 -4.61 -11.19
CA LEU A 45 4.44 -5.94 -11.16
C LEU A 45 3.34 -6.15 -12.22
N THR A 46 2.65 -5.10 -12.66
CA THR A 46 1.66 -5.21 -13.74
C THR A 46 2.28 -5.11 -15.14
N ASN A 47 3.52 -4.61 -15.25
CA ASN A 47 4.26 -4.53 -16.50
C ASN A 47 5.10 -5.79 -16.81
N VAL A 48 5.27 -6.71 -15.85
CA VAL A 48 5.92 -7.99 -16.16
C VAL A 48 5.07 -8.81 -17.11
N SER A 49 5.72 -9.41 -18.12
CA SER A 49 5.08 -10.34 -19.03
C SER A 49 4.62 -11.58 -18.27
N LEU A 50 3.30 -11.79 -18.26
CA LEU A 50 2.67 -13.02 -17.76
C LEU A 50 2.50 -14.07 -18.87
N THR A 51 3.02 -13.80 -20.06
CA THR A 51 2.90 -14.65 -21.26
C THR A 51 4.23 -14.74 -22.02
N PRO A 52 5.05 -15.78 -21.77
CA PRO A 52 4.99 -16.72 -20.65
C PRO A 52 5.41 -16.06 -19.33
N PRO A 53 4.87 -16.48 -18.18
CA PRO A 53 5.23 -15.89 -16.90
C PRO A 53 6.66 -16.29 -16.49
N ASP A 54 7.52 -15.31 -16.19
CA ASP A 54 8.86 -15.54 -15.63
C ASP A 54 8.78 -15.63 -14.09
N PRO A 55 8.93 -16.82 -13.48
CA PRO A 55 8.77 -16.99 -12.04
C PRO A 55 9.82 -16.23 -11.22
N ASN A 56 11.01 -15.98 -11.76
CA ASN A 56 12.08 -15.29 -11.04
C ASN A 56 11.80 -13.80 -10.99
N GLN A 57 11.47 -13.19 -12.14
CA GLN A 57 11.15 -11.77 -12.23
C GLN A 57 9.89 -11.45 -11.43
N ILE A 58 8.81 -12.22 -11.64
CA ILE A 58 7.55 -12.07 -10.91
C ILE A 58 7.76 -12.16 -9.40
N SER A 59 8.60 -13.09 -8.93
CA SER A 59 8.84 -13.21 -7.48
C SER A 59 9.55 -12.00 -6.88
N ALA A 60 10.51 -11.40 -7.59
CA ALA A 60 11.24 -10.23 -7.12
C ALA A 60 10.31 -9.02 -7.04
N ASP A 61 9.50 -8.81 -8.08
CA ASP A 61 8.55 -7.71 -8.15
C ASP A 61 7.45 -7.85 -7.09
N VAL A 62 6.95 -9.08 -6.88
CA VAL A 62 5.98 -9.38 -5.82
C VAL A 62 6.54 -9.12 -4.44
N THR A 63 7.80 -9.48 -4.15
CA THR A 63 8.41 -9.17 -2.86
C THR A 63 8.54 -7.66 -2.64
N SER A 64 8.80 -6.89 -3.70
CA SER A 64 8.77 -5.43 -3.61
C SER A 64 7.38 -4.91 -3.27
N VAL A 65 6.33 -5.47 -3.89
CA VAL A 65 4.93 -5.14 -3.57
C VAL A 65 4.55 -5.55 -2.15
N GLU A 66 5.00 -6.72 -1.68
CA GLU A 66 4.79 -7.21 -0.31
C GLU A 66 5.39 -6.25 0.72
N ASN A 67 6.66 -5.87 0.52
CA ASN A 67 7.37 -4.98 1.44
C ASN A 67 6.78 -3.56 1.46
N ALA A 68 6.55 -2.96 0.28
CA ALA A 68 5.96 -1.63 0.18
C ALA A 68 4.50 -1.62 0.67
N GLY A 69 3.75 -2.67 0.36
CA GLY A 69 2.35 -2.85 0.75
C GLY A 69 2.22 -2.98 2.25
N THR A 70 3.02 -3.84 2.88
CA THR A 70 2.99 -4.05 4.33
C THR A 70 3.32 -2.78 5.10
N ALA A 71 4.34 -2.03 4.67
CA ALA A 71 4.69 -0.75 5.29
C ALA A 71 3.53 0.25 5.20
N MET A 72 2.93 0.40 4.03
CA MET A 72 1.80 1.30 3.81
C MET A 72 0.55 0.87 4.59
N ILE A 73 0.19 -0.41 4.53
CA ILE A 73 -0.95 -1.01 5.24
C ILE A 73 -0.79 -0.74 6.73
N ASN A 74 0.36 -1.06 7.33
CA ASN A 74 0.58 -0.83 8.76
C ASN A 74 0.44 0.64 9.15
N SER A 75 0.91 1.57 8.29
CA SER A 75 0.78 3.00 8.53
C SER A 75 -0.64 3.55 8.32
N ALA A 76 -1.49 2.89 7.52
CA ALA A 76 -2.85 3.33 7.21
C ALA A 76 -3.95 2.57 7.96
N LYS A 77 -3.65 1.41 8.54
CA LYS A 77 -4.63 0.51 9.17
C LYS A 77 -5.35 1.13 10.36
N ALA A 78 -4.72 2.09 11.05
CA ALA A 78 -5.34 2.82 12.14
C ALA A 78 -6.48 3.73 11.66
N ASP A 79 -6.29 4.40 10.51
CA ASP A 79 -7.25 5.36 9.96
C ASP A 79 -8.22 4.72 8.93
N PHE A 80 -7.77 3.69 8.19
CA PHE A 80 -8.49 3.01 7.11
C PHE A 80 -8.42 1.48 7.27
N PRO A 81 -8.98 0.90 8.35
CA PRO A 81 -8.83 -0.53 8.66
C PRO A 81 -9.45 -1.45 7.60
N SER A 82 -10.60 -1.08 7.05
CA SER A 82 -11.32 -1.90 6.05
C SER A 82 -10.56 -1.96 4.73
N GLU A 83 -10.14 -0.80 4.21
CA GLU A 83 -9.42 -0.67 2.95
C GLU A 83 -8.01 -1.26 3.07
N SER A 84 -7.34 -1.04 4.21
CA SER A 84 -6.03 -1.63 4.49
C SER A 84 -6.09 -3.15 4.56
N SER A 85 -7.12 -3.72 5.20
CA SER A 85 -7.30 -5.18 5.29
C SER A 85 -7.66 -5.81 3.95
N ALA A 86 -8.47 -5.14 3.13
CA ALA A 86 -8.77 -5.57 1.77
C ALA A 86 -7.51 -5.58 0.89
N LEU A 87 -6.68 -4.54 1.00
CA LEU A 87 -5.42 -4.47 0.29
C LEU A 87 -4.42 -5.51 0.77
N GLU A 88 -4.30 -5.73 2.09
CA GLU A 88 -3.47 -6.76 2.71
C GLU A 88 -3.84 -8.15 2.18
N THR A 89 -5.13 -8.45 2.12
CA THR A 89 -5.63 -9.72 1.57
C THR A 89 -5.23 -9.87 0.09
N ALA A 90 -5.40 -8.82 -0.70
CA ALA A 90 -5.04 -8.86 -2.11
C ALA A 90 -3.53 -9.07 -2.34
N VAL A 91 -2.69 -8.33 -1.59
CA VAL A 91 -1.23 -8.49 -1.63
C VAL A 91 -0.83 -9.91 -1.24
N ASN A 92 -1.36 -10.44 -0.13
CA ASN A 92 -1.03 -11.79 0.33
C ASN A 92 -1.42 -12.87 -0.68
N ASN A 93 -2.58 -12.73 -1.33
CA ASN A 93 -3.02 -13.66 -2.37
C ASN A 93 -2.07 -13.63 -3.57
N THR A 94 -1.74 -12.44 -4.09
CA THR A 94 -0.78 -12.26 -5.18
C THR A 94 0.59 -12.83 -4.83
N VAL A 95 1.07 -12.59 -3.61
CA VAL A 95 2.35 -13.10 -3.11
C VAL A 95 2.35 -14.62 -3.05
N SER A 96 1.29 -15.20 -2.52
CA SER A 96 1.16 -16.65 -2.38
C SER A 96 1.20 -17.34 -3.75
N THR A 97 0.42 -16.86 -4.72
CA THR A 97 0.38 -17.44 -6.07
C THR A 97 1.67 -17.20 -6.86
N ALA A 98 2.33 -16.06 -6.69
CA ALA A 98 3.65 -15.84 -7.28
C ALA A 98 4.74 -16.76 -6.70
N LYS A 99 4.68 -17.06 -5.39
CA LYS A 99 5.56 -18.06 -4.77
C LYS A 99 5.24 -19.46 -5.31
N GLU A 100 3.96 -19.79 -5.51
CA GLU A 100 3.52 -21.06 -6.11
C GLU A 100 4.01 -21.22 -7.56
N LEU A 101 4.12 -20.12 -8.31
CA LEU A 101 4.64 -20.09 -9.68
C LEU A 101 6.05 -20.66 -9.83
N LYS A 102 6.88 -20.59 -8.77
CA LYS A 102 8.22 -21.19 -8.75
C LYS A 102 8.22 -22.71 -8.56
N THR A 103 7.17 -23.26 -7.96
CA THR A 103 7.11 -24.67 -7.56
C THR A 103 6.11 -25.49 -8.37
N THR A 104 5.18 -24.83 -9.07
CA THR A 104 4.12 -25.46 -9.84
C THR A 104 4.63 -26.10 -11.13
N LYS A 105 4.02 -27.22 -11.52
CA LYS A 105 4.19 -27.80 -12.87
C LYS A 105 3.22 -27.21 -13.90
N ASN A 106 2.19 -26.48 -13.45
CA ASN A 106 1.17 -25.87 -14.31
C ASN A 106 1.29 -24.35 -14.32
N VAL A 107 2.42 -23.88 -14.86
CA VAL A 107 2.80 -22.46 -14.88
C VAL A 107 1.76 -21.59 -15.57
N THR A 108 1.08 -22.12 -16.59
CA THR A 108 0.01 -21.42 -17.32
C THR A 108 -1.22 -21.17 -16.45
N ALA A 109 -1.71 -22.19 -15.73
CA ALA A 109 -2.87 -22.02 -14.85
C ALA A 109 -2.55 -21.11 -13.67
N THR A 110 -1.38 -21.29 -13.02
CA THR A 110 -0.94 -20.43 -11.92
C THR A 110 -0.71 -18.98 -12.40
N GLY A 111 -0.17 -18.79 -13.61
CA GLY A 111 -0.03 -17.47 -14.24
C GLY A 111 -1.37 -16.79 -14.52
N ALA A 112 -2.39 -17.53 -14.96
CA ALA A 112 -3.75 -17.00 -15.14
C ALA A 112 -4.37 -16.59 -13.79
N THR A 113 -4.19 -17.39 -12.73
CA THR A 113 -4.62 -17.04 -11.38
C THR A 113 -3.91 -15.77 -10.88
N LEU A 114 -2.60 -15.66 -11.12
CA LEU A 114 -1.83 -14.46 -10.77
C LEU A 114 -2.37 -13.22 -11.50
N ALA A 115 -2.67 -13.33 -12.78
CA ALA A 115 -3.26 -12.23 -13.56
C ALA A 115 -4.59 -11.76 -12.96
N ALA A 116 -5.48 -12.69 -12.57
CA ALA A 116 -6.75 -12.37 -11.92
C ALA A 116 -6.54 -11.69 -10.55
N GLN A 117 -5.57 -12.15 -9.77
CA GLN A 117 -5.23 -11.54 -8.49
C GLN A 117 -4.60 -10.17 -8.64
N LEU A 118 -3.81 -9.92 -9.68
CA LEU A 118 -3.26 -8.60 -9.98
C LEU A 118 -4.37 -7.59 -10.32
N LEU A 119 -5.41 -8.02 -11.02
CA LEU A 119 -6.60 -7.21 -11.24
C LEU A 119 -7.31 -6.88 -9.92
N ALA A 120 -7.47 -7.87 -9.04
CA ALA A 120 -8.05 -7.68 -7.71
C ALA A 120 -7.19 -6.76 -6.82
N LEU A 121 -5.86 -6.89 -6.88
CA LEU A 121 -4.91 -6.02 -6.21
C LEU A 121 -5.03 -4.58 -6.71
N ASN A 122 -5.10 -4.38 -8.02
CA ASN A 122 -5.25 -3.04 -8.60
C ASN A 122 -6.61 -2.42 -8.25
N ALA A 123 -7.67 -3.22 -8.16
CA ALA A 123 -8.98 -2.76 -7.70
C ALA A 123 -8.96 -2.36 -6.22
N ALA A 124 -8.39 -3.20 -5.35
CA ALA A 124 -8.21 -2.90 -3.92
C ALA A 124 -7.34 -1.65 -3.73
N TRP A 125 -6.29 -1.51 -4.54
CA TRP A 125 -5.43 -0.33 -4.57
C TRP A 125 -6.17 0.95 -4.97
N ASN A 126 -6.99 0.89 -6.03
CA ASN A 126 -7.79 2.04 -6.44
C ASN A 126 -8.82 2.44 -5.37
N ASN A 127 -9.45 1.46 -4.72
CA ASN A 127 -10.36 1.73 -3.60
C ASN A 127 -9.61 2.38 -2.42
N PHE A 128 -8.45 1.84 -2.04
CA PHE A 128 -7.60 2.40 -1.01
C PHE A 128 -7.15 3.83 -1.35
N LYS A 129 -6.65 4.08 -2.56
CA LYS A 129 -6.29 5.43 -3.02
C LYS A 129 -7.46 6.40 -2.96
N THR A 130 -8.66 5.96 -3.33
CA THR A 130 -9.87 6.79 -3.35
C THR A 130 -10.29 7.16 -1.94
N ALA A 131 -10.35 6.17 -1.04
CA ALA A 131 -10.69 6.38 0.37
C ALA A 131 -9.66 7.30 1.06
N THR A 132 -8.38 7.08 0.78
CA THR A 132 -7.28 7.86 1.37
C THR A 132 -7.03 9.20 0.69
N ASN A 133 -7.68 9.49 -0.45
CA ASN A 133 -7.36 10.68 -1.26
C ASN A 133 -7.58 11.98 -0.47
N ASN A 134 -8.64 12.03 0.33
CA ASN A 134 -8.96 13.19 1.14
C ASN A 134 -7.97 13.38 2.31
N ALA A 135 -7.35 12.30 2.80
CA ALA A 135 -6.33 12.36 3.84
C ALA A 135 -4.93 12.72 3.29
N CYS A 136 -4.67 12.43 2.00
CA CYS A 136 -3.39 12.72 1.34
C CYS A 136 -3.35 14.03 0.54
N ASN A 137 -4.48 14.74 0.43
CA ASN A 137 -4.56 16.03 -0.28
C ASN A 137 -3.98 17.18 0.54
#